data_AF-A0A401PXN7-F1
#
_entry.id   AF-A0A401PXN7-F1
#
_cell.length_a   1.000
_cell.length_b   1.000
_cell.length_c   1.000
_cell.angle_alpha   90.00
_cell.angle_beta   90.00
_cell.angle_gamma   90.00
#
_symmetry.space_group_name_H-M   'P 1'
#
loop_
_entity.id
_entity.type
_entity.pdbx_description
1 polymer ?
#
loop_
_entity_poly.entity_id
_entity_poly.type
_entity_poly.pdbx_seq_one_letter_code
_entity_poly.pdbx_strand_id
1 'polypeptide(L)'
;MKFFLGINRYELYSRNSTIVGSLLRELSTGKFVRVVQKLGGTQLKLTITLQDYGKVLFKPMKQTRDEETSVDLFYFSDFERHNAEIAAFHLDR
;
A
#
# COMPACT_ATOMS: atom_id res chain seq x y z
N MET A 1 -0.20 -12.06 11.09
CA MET A 1 -0.41 -11.84 12.54
C MET A 1 0.78 -11.18 13.27
N LYS A 2 2.02 -11.65 13.07
CA LYS A 2 3.20 -11.15 13.81
C LYS A 2 3.42 -9.62 13.69
N PHE A 3 3.16 -9.05 12.52
CA PHE A 3 3.22 -7.59 12.31
C PHE A 3 2.29 -6.84 13.28
N PHE A 4 1.02 -7.25 13.37
CA PHE A 4 0.02 -6.59 14.22
C PHE A 4 0.38 -6.63 15.71
N LEU A 5 0.96 -7.74 16.18
CA LEU A 5 1.40 -7.88 17.57
C LEU A 5 2.62 -7.01 17.92
N GLY A 6 3.39 -6.59 16.92
CA GLY A 6 4.58 -5.74 17.11
C GLY A 6 4.26 -4.24 17.20
N ILE A 7 3.04 -3.83 16.84
CA ILE A 7 2.59 -2.44 16.91
C ILE A 7 2.52 -2.03 18.39
N ASN A 8 3.12 -0.89 18.73
CA ASN A 8 3.14 -0.38 20.10
C ASN A 8 2.94 1.14 20.14
N ARG A 9 3.06 1.73 21.34
CA ARG A 9 2.85 3.16 21.58
C ARG A 9 3.77 4.08 20.74
N TYR A 10 4.96 3.62 20.40
CA TYR A 10 6.04 4.46 19.88
C TYR A 10 6.26 4.28 18.37
N GLU A 11 5.94 3.11 17.84
CA GLU A 11 6.25 2.77 16.45
C GLU A 11 5.27 1.73 15.88
N LEU A 12 5.07 1.79 14.56
CA LEU A 12 4.27 0.80 13.83
C LEU A 12 5.03 -0.52 13.65
N TYR A 13 6.35 -0.44 13.47
CA TYR A 13 7.26 -1.57 13.39
C TYR A 13 8.66 -1.13 13.82
N SER A 14 9.42 -2.01 14.48
CA SER A 14 10.80 -1.71 14.87
C SER A 14 11.71 -1.52 13.67
N ARG A 15 12.65 -0.56 13.76
CA ARG A 15 13.70 -0.33 12.75
C ARG A 15 14.51 -1.58 12.41
N ASN A 16 14.73 -2.47 13.39
CA ASN A 16 15.46 -3.73 13.22
C ASN A 16 14.54 -4.94 12.99
N SER A 17 13.27 -4.71 12.65
CA SER A 17 12.28 -5.79 12.50
C SER A 17 12.55 -6.67 11.28
N THR A 18 12.87 -7.94 11.54
CA THR A 18 12.98 -8.99 10.50
C THR A 18 11.62 -9.39 9.91
N ILE A 19 10.52 -9.03 10.59
CA ILE A 19 9.15 -9.37 10.18
C ILE A 19 8.78 -8.60 8.92
N VAL A 20 9.20 -7.34 8.78
CA VAL A 20 8.70 -6.50 7.67
C VAL A 20 9.20 -6.98 6.32
N GLY A 21 10.45 -7.46 6.22
CA GLY A 21 10.95 -8.05 4.97
C GLY A 21 10.13 -9.26 4.52
N SER A 22 9.76 -10.13 5.48
CA SER A 22 8.90 -11.29 5.21
C SER A 22 7.49 -10.86 4.80
N LEU A 23 6.92 -9.85 5.47
CA LEU A 23 5.61 -9.30 5.13
C LEU A 23 5.60 -8.72 3.71
N LEU A 24 6.60 -7.93 3.33
CA LEU A 24 6.69 -7.36 1.97
C LEU A 24 6.75 -8.46 0.90
N ARG A 25 7.45 -9.57 1.17
CA ARG A 25 7.47 -10.74 0.27
C ARG A 25 6.11 -11.42 0.19
N GLU A 26 5.40 -11.54 1.30
CA GLU A 26 4.05 -12.10 1.33
C GLU A 26 3.06 -11.21 0.55
N LEU A 27 3.16 -9.88 0.68
CA LEU A 27 2.35 -8.93 -0.08
C LEU A 27 2.59 -9.03 -1.60
N SER A 28 3.81 -9.34 -2.03
CA SER A 28 4.17 -9.42 -3.46
C SER A 28 3.92 -10.79 -4.10
N THR A 29 3.82 -11.87 -3.31
CA THR A 29 3.72 -13.25 -3.84
C THR A 29 2.49 -14.01 -3.34
N GLY A 30 1.77 -13.48 -2.35
CA GLY A 30 0.61 -14.11 -1.75
C GLY A 30 -0.51 -14.35 -2.77
N LYS A 31 -1.08 -15.56 -2.74
CA LYS A 31 -2.18 -15.93 -3.64
C LYS A 31 -3.46 -15.17 -3.25
N PHE A 32 -4.08 -14.52 -4.23
CA PHE A 32 -5.34 -13.82 -4.04
C PHE A 32 -6.49 -14.83 -4.03
N VAL A 33 -7.37 -14.72 -3.05
CA VAL A 33 -8.59 -15.55 -2.95
C VAL A 33 -9.87 -14.75 -3.12
N ARG A 34 -9.82 -13.42 -2.90
CA ARG A 34 -10.96 -12.52 -3.12
C ARG A 34 -10.47 -11.11 -3.42
N VAL A 35 -11.12 -10.46 -4.38
CA VAL A 35 -10.87 -9.06 -4.73
C VAL A 35 -12.21 -8.32 -4.72
N VAL A 36 -12.26 -7.19 -4.02
CA VAL A 36 -13.48 -6.37 -3.92
C VAL A 36 -13.10 -4.89 -4.05
N GLN A 37 -13.89 -4.11 -4.79
CA GLN A 37 -13.74 -2.67 -4.78
C GLN A 37 -14.07 -2.12 -3.39
N LYS A 38 -13.17 -1.31 -2.82
CA LYS A 38 -13.46 -0.60 -1.59
C LYS A 38 -14.40 0.57 -1.91
N LEU A 39 -15.65 0.49 -1.46
CA LEU A 39 -16.62 1.58 -1.55
C LEU A 39 -16.26 2.69 -0.55
N GLY A 40 -16.56 3.95 -0.89
CA GLY A 40 -16.35 5.10 -0.01
C GLY A 40 -14.91 5.63 0.00
N GLY A 41 -14.47 6.22 -1.11
CA GLY A 41 -13.17 6.89 -1.25
C GLY A 41 -13.16 7.87 -2.43
N THR A 42 -12.06 8.59 -2.61
CA THR A 42 -11.90 9.58 -3.69
C THR A 42 -11.53 8.95 -5.03
N GLN A 43 -10.78 7.84 -5.01
CA GLN A 43 -10.28 7.16 -6.20
C GLN A 43 -10.40 5.63 -6.07
N LEU A 44 -10.22 4.93 -7.20
CA LEU A 44 -10.29 3.47 -7.27
C LEU A 44 -9.27 2.79 -6.36
N LYS A 45 -9.76 1.97 -5.43
CA LYS A 45 -8.98 1.12 -4.54
C LYS A 45 -9.62 -0.26 -4.46
N LEU A 46 -8.81 -1.31 -4.43
CA LEU A 46 -9.28 -2.68 -4.25
C LEU A 46 -8.83 -3.21 -2.90
N THR A 47 -9.71 -3.91 -2.19
CA THR A 47 -9.34 -4.74 -1.05
C THR A 47 -9.14 -6.16 -1.56
N ILE A 48 -7.92 -6.67 -1.42
CA ILE A 48 -7.57 -8.04 -1.80
C ILE A 48 -7.42 -8.87 -0.51
N THR A 49 -8.03 -10.04 -0.49
CA THR A 49 -7.83 -11.05 0.55
C THR A 49 -6.88 -12.11 0.02
N LEU A 50 -5.83 -12.38 0.79
CA LEU A 50 -4.83 -13.40 0.54
C LEU A 50 -5.25 -14.74 1.12
N GLN A 51 -4.60 -15.83 0.69
CA GLN A 51 -4.91 -17.20 1.13
C GLN A 51 -4.74 -17.40 2.65
N ASP A 52 -3.85 -16.63 3.30
CA ASP A 52 -3.65 -16.63 4.75
C ASP A 52 -4.70 -15.78 5.51
N TYR A 53 -5.74 -15.31 4.81
CA TYR A 53 -6.76 -14.36 5.27
C TYR A 53 -6.24 -12.94 5.55
N GLY A 54 -4.97 -12.65 5.23
CA GLY A 54 -4.43 -11.31 5.21
C GLY A 54 -5.21 -10.42 4.23
N LYS A 55 -5.39 -9.14 4.58
CA LYS A 55 -6.06 -8.16 3.73
C LYS A 55 -5.08 -7.07 3.33
N VAL A 56 -5.10 -6.73 2.04
CA VAL A 56 -4.22 -5.72 1.47
C VAL A 56 -5.03 -4.70 0.68
N LEU A 57 -4.61 -3.44 0.74
CA LEU A 57 -5.20 -2.36 -0.05
C LEU A 57 -4.35 -2.17 -1.30
N PHE A 58 -4.96 -2.35 -2.46
CA PHE A 58 -4.31 -2.23 -3.76
C PHE A 58 -4.72 -0.94 -4.45
N LYS A 59 -3.72 -0.15 -4.86
CA LYS A 59 -3.89 1.02 -5.73
C LYS A 59 -3.32 0.69 -7.11
N PRO A 60 -4.14 0.68 -8.18
CA PRO A 60 -3.63 0.43 -9.53
C PRO A 60 -2.72 1.56 -9.99
N MET A 61 -1.82 1.25 -10.91
CA MET A 61 -1.05 2.26 -11.64
C MET A 61 -2.00 3.12 -12.49
N LYS A 62 -1.89 4.44 -12.36
CA LYS A 62 -2.66 5.42 -13.15
C LYS A 62 -1.81 6.25 -14.10
N GLN A 63 -0.55 6.47 -13.77
CA GLN A 63 0.39 7.32 -14.51
C GLN A 63 1.69 6.56 -14.72
N THR A 64 2.40 6.90 -15.80
CA THR A 64 3.74 6.35 -16.05
C THR A 64 4.77 6.92 -15.07
N ARG A 65 5.99 6.36 -15.05
CA ARG A 65 7.03 6.79 -14.10
C ARG A 65 7.51 8.22 -14.35
N ASP A 66 7.57 8.60 -15.62
CA ASP A 66 8.14 9.87 -16.07
C ASP A 66 7.07 10.96 -16.25
N GLU A 67 5.79 10.62 -16.06
CA GLU A 67 4.70 11.58 -16.16
C GLU A 67 4.65 12.49 -14.92
N GLU A 68 4.66 13.80 -15.13
CA GLU A 68 4.52 14.80 -14.08
C GLU A 68 3.08 15.33 -14.00
N THR A 69 2.66 15.76 -12.82
CA THR A 69 1.35 16.39 -12.65
C THR A 69 1.37 17.74 -13.36
N SER A 70 0.36 18.01 -14.22
CA SER A 70 0.26 19.29 -14.93
C SER A 70 0.20 20.47 -13.96
N VAL A 71 0.87 21.57 -14.29
CA VAL A 71 0.84 22.81 -13.52
C VAL A 71 -0.55 23.45 -13.46
N ASP A 72 -1.41 23.13 -14.43
CA ASP A 72 -2.80 23.62 -14.48
C ASP A 72 -3.74 22.80 -13.58
N LEU A 73 -3.24 21.73 -12.95
CA LEU A 73 -4.05 20.82 -12.16
C LEU A 73 -4.04 21.22 -10.68
N PHE A 74 -5.23 21.38 -10.09
CA PHE A 74 -5.36 21.54 -8.64
C PHE A 74 -5.04 20.21 -7.91
N TYR A 75 -4.50 20.31 -6.69
CA TYR A 75 -4.10 19.16 -5.87
C TYR A 75 -5.21 18.12 -5.63
N PHE A 76 -6.49 18.55 -5.56
CA PHE A 76 -7.62 17.64 -5.35
C PHE A 76 -8.04 16.88 -6.62
N SER A 77 -7.56 17.31 -7.79
CA SER A 77 -7.77 16.66 -9.09
C SER A 77 -6.65 15.70 -9.45
N ASP A 78 -5.56 15.66 -8.67
CA ASP A 78 -4.40 14.82 -8.95
C ASP A 78 -4.69 13.33 -8.74
N PHE A 79 -3.98 12.47 -9.47
CA PHE A 79 -4.11 11.03 -9.35
C PHE A 79 -3.28 10.49 -8.19
N GLU A 80 -3.87 9.54 -7.43
CA GLU A 80 -3.06 8.74 -6.52
C GLU A 80 -2.11 7.84 -7.33
N ARG A 81 -0.82 7.84 -6.97
CA ARG A 81 0.21 7.06 -7.66
C ARG A 81 0.68 5.90 -6.81
N HIS A 82 0.66 4.68 -7.37
CA HIS A 82 1.09 3.47 -6.66
C HIS A 82 2.55 3.53 -6.18
N ASN A 83 3.44 4.17 -6.95
CA ASN A 83 4.85 4.33 -6.63
C ASN A 83 5.08 5.31 -5.46
N ALA A 84 4.23 6.32 -5.28
CA ALA A 84 4.34 7.25 -4.16
C ALA A 84 4.12 6.53 -2.82
N GLU A 85 3.15 5.61 -2.74
CA GLU A 85 2.92 4.78 -1.54
C GLU A 85 4.13 3.91 -1.19
N ILE A 86 4.75 3.29 -2.20
CA ILE A 86 5.94 2.45 -2.02
C ILE A 86 7.12 3.32 -1.57
N ALA A 87 7.36 4.44 -2.25
CA ALA A 87 8.47 5.35 -1.94
C ALA A 87 8.33 5.96 -0.55
N ALA A 88 7.13 6.39 -0.16
CA ALA A 88 6.85 6.96 1.16
C ALA A 88 7.17 5.97 2.29
N PHE A 89 6.80 4.69 2.13
CA PHE A 89 7.16 3.65 3.09
C PHE A 89 8.69 3.47 3.22
N HIS A 90 9.43 3.52 2.11
CA HIS A 90 10.89 3.40 2.17
C HIS A 90 11.58 4.64 2.73
N LEU A 91 10.98 5.83 2.55
CA LEU A 91 11.48 7.09 3.10
C LEU A 91 11.26 7.21 4.62
N ASP A 92 10.15 6.67 5.13
CA ASP A 92 9.81 6.62 6.56
C ASP A 92 10.78 5.76 7.38
N ARG A 93 11.33 4.71 6.78
CA ARG A 93 12.12 3.67 7.45
C ARG A 93 13.50 4.13 7.96
#